data_AF-A0A838UKR5-F1
#
_entry.id   AF-A0A838UKR5-F1
#
_cell.length_a   1.000
_cell.length_b   1.000
_cell.length_c   1.000
_cell.angle_alpha   90.00
_cell.angle_beta   90.00
_cell.angle_gamma   90.00
#
_symmetry.space_group_name_H-M   'P 1'
#
loop_
_entity.id
_entity.type
_entity.pdbx_description
1 polymer ?
#
loop_
_entity_poly.entity_id
_entity_poly.type
_entity_poly.pdbx_seq_one_letter_code
_entity_poly.pdbx_strand_id
1 'polypeptide(L)' 'MPADPRLIVALDLATHAEAEAMVERLGDAVSFYKIGLQLLASGGMELAGA' A
#
# COMPACT_ATOMS: atom_id res chain seq x y z
N MET A 1 -3.21 15.40 -12.07
CA MET A 1 -4.64 15.16 -11.76
C MET A 1 -4.70 14.54 -10.38
N PRO A 2 -5.70 14.85 -9.54
CA PRO A 2 -5.82 14.24 -8.22
C PRO A 2 -6.12 12.74 -8.35
N ALA A 3 -5.68 11.94 -7.37
CA ALA A 3 -5.99 10.51 -7.29
C ALA A 3 -7.51 10.28 -7.23
N ASP A 4 -8.00 9.25 -7.93
CA ASP A 4 -9.40 8.84 -7.85
C ASP A 4 -9.62 8.00 -6.59
N PRO A 5 -10.42 8.45 -5.61
CA PRO A 5 -10.61 7.72 -4.35
C PRO A 5 -11.32 6.37 -4.51
N ARG A 6 -11.89 6.09 -5.70
CA ARG A 6 -12.51 4.81 -6.02
C ARG A 6 -11.49 3.76 -6.48
N LEU A 7 -10.28 4.19 -6.86
CA LEU A 7 -9.19 3.30 -7.23
C LEU A 7 -8.55 2.74 -5.96
N ILE A 8 -8.60 1.41 -5.81
CA ILE A 8 -7.97 0.70 -4.70
C ILE A 8 -6.87 -0.19 -5.26
N VAL A 9 -5.63 0.03 -4.84
CA VAL A 9 -4.48 -0.82 -5.22
C VAL A 9 -4.25 -1.88 -4.15
N ALA A 10 -4.22 -3.15 -4.55
CA ALA A 10 -3.87 -4.24 -3.65
C ALA A 10 -2.35 -4.32 -3.46
N LEU A 11 -1.88 -4.15 -2.23
CA LEU A 11 -0.49 -4.36 -1.82
C LEU A 11 -0.29 -5.83 -1.42
N ASP A 12 -0.35 -6.72 -2.42
CA ASP A 12 -0.13 -8.16 -2.24
C ASP A 12 1.37 -8.48 -2.42
N LEU A 13 2.16 -8.02 -1.45
CA LEU A 13 3.62 -8.13 -1.42
C LEU A 13 4.05 -8.86 -0.15
N ALA A 14 5.21 -9.51 -0.19
CA ALA A 14 5.62 -10.43 0.85
C ALA A 14 6.15 -9.73 2.12
N THR A 15 6.63 -8.50 1.97
CA THR A 15 7.25 -7.75 3.06
C THR A 15 6.78 -6.30 3.12
N HIS A 16 6.91 -5.69 4.30
CA HIS A 16 6.67 -4.26 4.49
C HIS A 16 7.52 -3.41 3.54
N ALA A 17 8.83 -3.66 3.45
CA ALA A 17 9.73 -2.87 2.61
C ALA A 17 9.33 -2.88 1.11
N GLU A 18 8.88 -4.02 0.59
CA GLU A 18 8.37 -4.10 -0.80
C GLU A 18 7.11 -3.26 -0.97
N ALA A 19 6.20 -3.30 0.02
CA ALA A 19 4.96 -2.53 -0.01
C ALA A 19 5.19 -1.02 0.14
N GLU A 20 6.11 -0.60 0.99
CA GLU A 20 6.54 0.79 1.14
C GLU A 20 7.12 1.33 -0.17
N ALA A 21 8.06 0.59 -0.78
CA ALA A 21 8.64 0.97 -2.07
C ALA A 21 7.58 1.06 -3.19
N MET A 22 6.54 0.23 -3.14
CA MET A 22 5.41 0.30 -4.07
C MET A 22 4.60 1.59 -3.89
N VAL A 23 4.30 1.97 -2.64
CA VAL A 23 3.58 3.21 -2.32
C VAL A 23 4.38 4.42 -2.77
N GLU A 24 5.68 4.47 -2.46
CA GLU A 24 6.58 5.54 -2.91
C GLU A 24 6.61 5.68 -4.43
N ARG A 25 6.68 4.55 -5.14
CA ARG A 25 6.70 4.54 -6.61
C ARG A 25 5.41 5.08 -7.23
N LEU A 26 4.26 4.81 -6.60
CA LEU A 26 2.96 5.26 -7.08
C LEU A 26 2.68 6.72 -6.71
N GLY A 27 3.21 7.18 -5.58
CA GLY A 27 3.11 8.56 -5.11
C GLY A 27 1.68 9.09 -5.14
N ASP A 28 1.52 10.33 -5.60
CA ASP A 28 0.23 11.04 -5.61
C ASP A 28 -0.79 10.50 -6.63
N ALA A 29 -0.44 9.47 -7.42
CA ALA A 29 -1.36 8.87 -8.39
C ALA A 29 -2.42 7.99 -7.72
N VAL A 30 -2.18 7.50 -6.50
CA VAL A 30 -3.06 6.57 -5.77
C VAL A 30 -3.15 7.00 -4.31
N SER A 31 -4.37 7.06 -3.78
CA SER A 31 -4.65 7.45 -2.40
C SER A 31 -5.28 6.35 -1.54
N PHE A 32 -5.65 5.20 -2.12
CA PHE A 32 -6.22 4.08 -1.39
C PHE A 32 -5.50 2.77 -1.74
N TYR A 33 -5.04 2.10 -0.68
CA TYR A 33 -4.36 0.82 -0.75
C TYR A 33 -5.08 -0.21 0.12
N LYS A 34 -5.04 -1.47 -0.32
CA LYS A 34 -5.52 -2.62 0.44
C LYS A 34 -4.33 -3.42 0.93
N ILE A 35 -4.24 -3.62 2.24
CA ILE A 35 -3.26 -4.53 2.87
C ILE A 35 -3.78 -5.98 2.74
N GLY A 36 -2.98 -6.85 2.11
CA GLY A 36 -3.25 -8.29 2.04
C GLY A 36 -3.03 -8.98 3.39
N LEU A 37 -3.63 -10.16 3.60
CA LEU A 37 -3.51 -10.90 4.87
C LEU A 37 -2.07 -11.35 5.17
N GLN A 38 -1.30 -11.70 4.14
CA GLN A 38 0.11 -12.05 4.28
C GLN A 38 0.91 -10.84 4.77
N LEU A 39 0.74 -9.69 4.11
CA LEU A 39 1.40 -8.46 4.48
C LEU A 39 0.99 -8.01 5.89
N LEU A 40 -0.29 -8.18 6.25
CA LEU A 40 -0.79 -7.90 7.60
C LEU A 40 -0.02 -8.69 8.67
N ALA A 41 0.27 -9.96 8.41
CA ALA A 41 1.03 -10.82 9.33
C ALA A 41 2.53 -10.48 9.39
N SER A 42 3.07 -9.75 8.41
CA SER A 42 4.50 -9.44 8.27
C SER A 42 4.83 -7.95 8.48
N GLY A 43 3.97 -7.19 9.18
CA GLY A 43 4.20 -5.79 9.49
C GLY A 43 3.41 -4.78 8.64
N GLY A 44 2.31 -5.21 8.02
CA GLY A 44 1.46 -4.35 7.20
C GLY A 44 0.64 -3.32 7.97
N MET A 45 0.52 -3.46 9.30
CA MET A 45 -0.15 -2.43 10.14
C MET A 45 0.74 -1.22 10.38
N GLU A 46 2.04 -1.44 10.50
CA GLU A 46 3.05 -0.40 10.64
C GLU A 46 3.08 0.49 9.39
N LEU A 47 2.95 -0.13 8.21
CA LEU A 47 2.81 0.59 6.94
C LEU A 47 1.57 1.50 6.90
N ALA A 48 0.46 1.06 7.50
CA ALA A 48 -0.80 1.81 7.47
C ALA A 48 -0.81 3.02 8.43
N GLY A 49 0.13 3.07 9.38
CA GLY A 49 0.26 4.15 10.35
C GLY A 49 1.39 5.14 10.05
N ALA A 50 2.14 4.94 8.98
CA ALA A 50 3.25 5.78 8.54
C ALA A 50 2.78 7.08 7.85
#